data_AF-A0A7S0ACC8-F1
#
_entry.id   AF-A0A7S0ACC8-F1
#
_cell.length_a   1.000
_cell.length_b   1.000
_cell.length_c   1.000
_cell.angle_alpha   90.00
_cell.angle_beta   90.00
_cell.angle_gamma   90.00
#
_symmetry.space_group_name_H-M   'P 1'
#
loop_
_entity.id
_entity.type
_entity.pdbx_description
1 polymer ?
#
loop_
_entity_poly.entity_id
_entity_poly.type
_entity_poly.pdbx_seq_one_letter_code
_entity_poly.pdbx_strand_id
1 'polypeptide(L)'
;ALFTRSDGMLAHGMPTGHFLWAYAAQLDWQWRSGRLGDASSRSISPNSWWGSMNYTLCVLPLAAAMDAGILQLPLESTVDFGEADRSELSGARAAWADLWRGLSTRAEGPAAALTERERDELQGEVWKCHTQTLELACSLYAAQLELVSSQEQRFGSGWARFVEGLAA
;
A
#
# COMPACT_ATOMS: atom_id res chain seq x y z
N ALA A 1 -9.69 16.81 -8.90
CA ALA A 1 -9.57 15.60 -8.06
C ALA A 1 -8.23 14.96 -8.38
N LEU A 2 -7.32 14.86 -7.39
CA LEU A 2 -5.90 14.54 -7.59
C LEU A 2 -5.60 13.18 -8.25
N PHE A 3 -6.61 12.35 -8.50
CA PHE A 3 -6.44 11.01 -9.05
C PHE A 3 -7.49 10.63 -10.13
N THR A 4 -8.03 11.62 -10.82
CA THR A 4 -8.77 11.41 -12.08
C THR A 4 -7.96 12.03 -13.22
N ARG A 5 -7.43 11.20 -14.13
CA ARG A 5 -7.01 11.66 -15.45
C ARG A 5 -8.22 12.10 -16.27
N SER A 6 -7.96 12.95 -17.25
CA SER A 6 -8.92 13.58 -18.18
C SER A 6 -9.59 12.64 -19.17
N ASP A 7 -9.23 11.36 -19.19
CA ASP A 7 -9.71 10.33 -20.14
C ASP A 7 -10.85 9.45 -19.60
N GLY A 8 -11.21 9.57 -18.31
CA GLY A 8 -12.48 9.06 -17.80
C GLY A 8 -12.67 7.55 -17.89
N MET A 9 -11.60 6.74 -17.93
CA MET A 9 -11.75 5.28 -17.82
C MET A 9 -12.16 4.90 -16.40
N LEU A 10 -13.47 4.84 -16.22
CA LEU A 10 -14.13 4.37 -15.02
C LEU A 10 -14.28 2.85 -15.12
N ALA A 11 -13.71 2.10 -14.17
CA ALA A 11 -14.20 0.76 -13.91
C ALA A 11 -15.52 0.90 -13.15
N HIS A 12 -16.65 0.58 -13.80
CA HIS A 12 -17.99 0.68 -13.20
C HIS A 12 -18.35 2.06 -12.59
N GLY A 13 -17.87 3.16 -13.18
CA GLY A 13 -18.20 4.52 -12.71
C GLY A 13 -17.26 5.11 -11.65
N MET A 14 -16.20 4.39 -11.24
CA MET A 14 -15.29 4.83 -10.16
C MET A 14 -13.93 5.33 -10.69
N PRO A 15 -13.32 6.37 -10.07
CA PRO A 15 -11.98 6.85 -10.42
C PRO A 15 -10.94 5.75 -10.26
N THR A 16 -10.25 5.34 -11.33
CA THR A 16 -9.21 4.28 -11.31
C THR A 16 -7.78 4.82 -11.20
N GLY A 17 -7.60 6.14 -11.28
CA GLY A 17 -6.28 6.78 -11.34
C GLY A 17 -5.57 6.95 -9.99
N HIS A 18 -6.17 6.50 -8.88
CA HIS A 18 -5.54 6.61 -7.56
C HIS A 18 -4.57 5.47 -7.31
N PHE A 19 -3.34 5.77 -6.89
CA PHE A 19 -2.31 4.76 -6.64
C PHE A 19 -2.72 3.65 -5.66
N LEU A 20 -3.66 3.91 -4.74
CA LEU A 20 -4.18 2.92 -3.80
C LEU A 20 -4.95 1.78 -4.49
N TRP A 21 -5.38 1.94 -5.75
CA TRP A 21 -5.99 0.86 -6.52
C TRP A 21 -5.08 -0.35 -6.71
N ALA A 22 -3.76 -0.13 -6.78
CA ALA A 22 -2.80 -1.22 -6.89
C ALA A 22 -2.92 -2.19 -5.69
N TYR A 23 -3.15 -1.66 -4.48
CA TYR A 23 -3.29 -2.47 -3.27
C TYR A 23 -4.60 -3.27 -3.25
N ALA A 24 -5.70 -2.68 -3.71
CA ALA A 24 -6.97 -3.39 -3.85
C ALA A 24 -6.86 -4.53 -4.88
N ALA A 25 -6.25 -4.26 -6.03
CA ALA A 25 -6.02 -5.26 -7.08
C ALA A 25 -5.09 -6.39 -6.60
N GLN A 26 -4.05 -6.06 -5.84
CA GLN A 26 -3.13 -7.03 -5.25
C GLN A 26 -3.84 -7.94 -4.24
N LEU A 27 -4.63 -7.36 -3.32
CA LEU A 27 -5.38 -8.13 -2.32
C LEU A 27 -6.34 -9.13 -2.99
N ASP A 28 -7.06 -8.68 -4.01
CA ASP A 28 -8.00 -9.49 -4.78
C ASP A 28 -7.29 -10.64 -5.54
N TRP A 29 -6.13 -10.38 -6.15
CA TRP A 29 -5.29 -11.43 -6.73
C TRP A 29 -4.79 -12.45 -5.69
N GLN A 30 -4.32 -11.99 -4.52
CA GLN A 30 -3.88 -12.87 -3.43
C GLN A 30 -5.02 -13.74 -2.91
N TRP A 31 -6.23 -13.17 -2.80
CA TRP A 31 -7.43 -13.90 -2.39
C TRP A 31 -7.77 -15.02 -3.37
N ARG A 32 -7.94 -14.70 -4.65
CA ARG A 32 -8.30 -15.68 -5.68
C ARG A 32 -7.26 -16.77 -5.88
N SER A 33 -6.00 -16.48 -5.59
CA SER A 33 -4.92 -17.45 -5.71
C SER A 33 -4.67 -18.30 -4.46
N GLY A 34 -5.47 -18.12 -3.40
CA GLY A 34 -5.35 -18.90 -2.16
C GLY A 34 -4.15 -18.52 -1.29
N ARG A 35 -3.51 -17.39 -1.57
CA ARG A 35 -2.30 -16.94 -0.84
C ARG A 35 -2.61 -16.42 0.55
N LEU A 36 -3.84 -15.99 0.80
CA LEU A 36 -4.27 -15.39 2.08
C LEU A 36 -4.70 -16.41 3.13
N GLY A 37 -4.68 -17.70 2.82
CA GLY A 37 -5.13 -18.78 3.70
C GLY A 37 -6.31 -19.54 3.11
N ASP A 38 -7.12 -20.14 3.97
CA ASP A 38 -8.29 -20.89 3.54
C ASP A 38 -9.37 -19.95 2.98
N ALA A 39 -9.64 -20.07 1.67
CA ALA A 39 -10.67 -19.28 1.00
C ALA A 39 -12.07 -19.47 1.61
N SER A 40 -12.31 -20.57 2.34
CA SER A 40 -13.58 -20.84 3.02
C SER A 40 -13.77 -20.02 4.29
N SER A 41 -12.70 -19.54 4.93
CA SER A 41 -12.76 -18.90 6.25
C SER A 41 -13.21 -17.44 6.22
N ARG A 42 -13.36 -16.83 5.04
CA ARG A 42 -13.62 -15.37 4.85
C ARG A 42 -12.66 -14.48 5.67
N SER A 43 -11.50 -15.01 6.05
CA SER A 43 -10.51 -14.33 6.89
C SER A 43 -9.12 -14.49 6.29
N ILE A 44 -8.25 -13.52 6.55
CA ILE A 44 -6.83 -13.62 6.19
C ILE A 44 -6.13 -14.37 7.33
N SER A 45 -5.38 -15.41 6.98
CA SER A 45 -4.59 -16.18 7.93
C SER A 45 -3.47 -15.30 8.52
N PRO A 46 -3.31 -15.22 9.85
CA PRO A 46 -2.22 -14.48 10.49
C PRO A 46 -0.84 -15.10 10.22
N ASN A 47 -0.80 -16.34 9.72
CA ASN A 47 0.43 -17.02 9.32
C ASN A 47 0.70 -16.89 7.80
N SER A 48 -0.17 -16.22 7.05
CA SER A 48 0.06 -15.98 5.63
C SER A 48 1.12 -14.90 5.46
N TRP A 49 2.28 -15.26 4.91
CA TRP A 49 3.29 -14.28 4.51
C TRP A 49 2.69 -13.20 3.59
N TRP A 50 1.89 -13.59 2.59
CA TRP A 50 1.20 -12.65 1.70
C TRP A 50 0.22 -11.75 2.43
N GLY A 51 -0.49 -12.31 3.42
CA GLY A 51 -1.39 -11.56 4.30
C GLY A 51 -0.66 -10.47 5.06
N SER A 52 0.44 -10.79 5.74
CA SER A 52 1.23 -9.82 6.51
C SER A 52 1.89 -8.76 5.62
N MET A 53 2.44 -9.18 4.47
CA MET A 53 2.97 -8.25 3.46
C MET A 53 1.89 -7.25 3.03
N ASN A 54 0.71 -7.75 2.66
CA ASN A 54 -0.36 -6.90 2.16
C ASN A 54 -0.98 -6.03 3.26
N TYR A 55 -1.11 -6.56 4.48
CA TYR A 55 -1.54 -5.79 5.65
C TYR A 55 -0.62 -4.59 5.84
N THR A 56 0.69 -4.79 5.86
CA THR A 56 1.67 -3.70 6.04
C THR A 56 1.58 -2.66 4.91
N LEU A 57 1.52 -3.11 3.66
CA LEU A 57 1.42 -2.22 2.49
C LEU A 57 0.12 -1.40 2.46
N CYS A 58 -0.98 -1.91 3.01
CA CYS A 58 -2.27 -1.21 3.05
C CYS A 58 -2.45 -0.34 4.30
N VAL A 59 -2.06 -0.87 5.46
CA VAL A 59 -2.37 -0.30 6.76
C VAL A 59 -1.40 0.82 7.12
N LEU A 60 -0.14 0.73 6.69
CA LEU A 60 0.83 1.81 6.92
C LEU A 60 0.44 3.15 6.26
N PRO A 61 0.06 3.22 4.96
CA PRO A 61 -0.41 4.47 4.38
C PRO A 61 -1.73 4.95 5.00
N LEU A 62 -2.60 4.04 5.47
CA LEU A 62 -3.82 4.41 6.19
C LEU A 62 -3.50 5.09 7.54
N ALA A 63 -2.62 4.50 8.35
CA ALA A 63 -2.17 5.04 9.61
C ALA A 63 -1.51 6.42 9.42
N ALA A 64 -0.67 6.53 8.40
CA ALA A 64 -0.01 7.78 8.05
C ALA A 64 -0.99 8.87 7.58
N ALA A 65 -2.10 8.49 6.92
CA ALA A 65 -3.15 9.44 6.54
C ALA A 65 -3.87 10.01 7.78
N MET A 66 -4.00 9.21 8.84
CA MET A 66 -4.51 9.69 10.13
C MET A 66 -3.51 10.62 10.81
N ASP A 67 -2.22 10.29 10.82
CA ASP A 67 -1.16 11.17 11.35
C ASP A 67 -1.05 12.51 10.59
N ALA A 68 -1.40 12.51 9.32
CA ALA A 68 -1.46 13.70 8.47
C ALA A 68 -2.77 14.49 8.64
N GLY A 69 -3.74 14.00 9.44
CA GLY A 69 -5.02 14.64 9.66
C GLY A 69 -6.00 14.53 8.48
N ILE A 70 -5.69 13.70 7.48
CA ILE A 70 -6.52 13.49 6.28
C ILE A 70 -7.73 12.62 6.59
N LEU A 71 -7.54 11.63 7.45
CA LEU A 71 -8.57 10.70 7.85
C LEU A 71 -8.80 10.76 9.36
N GLN A 72 -10.06 10.82 9.77
CA GLN A 72 -10.48 10.59 11.14
C GLN A 72 -11.41 9.39 11.16
N LEU A 73 -11.02 8.34 11.88
CA LEU A 73 -11.90 7.20 12.11
C LEU A 73 -12.88 7.55 13.25
N PRO A 74 -14.12 7.03 13.22
CA PRO A 74 -15.05 7.18 14.34
C PRO A 74 -14.39 6.76 15.67
N LEU A 75 -14.67 7.49 16.76
CA LEU A 75 -14.04 7.27 18.08
C LEU A 75 -14.18 5.83 18.62
N GLU A 76 -15.18 5.08 18.15
CA GLU A 76 -15.44 3.70 18.57
C GLU A 76 -14.62 2.65 17.80
N SER A 77 -13.98 3.05 16.70
CA SER A 77 -13.07 2.19 15.94
C SER A 77 -11.65 2.32 16.49
N THR A 78 -11.29 1.48 17.46
CA THR A 78 -9.89 1.17 17.73
C THR A 78 -9.39 0.30 16.59
N VAL A 79 -8.79 0.91 15.57
CA VAL A 79 -7.99 0.14 14.61
C VAL A 79 -6.69 -0.21 15.31
N ASP A 80 -6.54 -1.49 15.65
CA ASP A 80 -5.25 -2.03 16.03
C ASP A 80 -4.38 -2.04 14.77
N PHE A 81 -3.47 -1.08 14.70
CA PHE A 81 -2.50 -0.97 13.61
C PHE A 81 -1.40 -2.03 13.75
N GLY A 82 -1.32 -2.74 14.87
CA GLY A 82 -0.48 -3.91 15.09
C GLY A 82 0.91 -3.76 14.49
N GLU A 83 1.13 -4.47 13.40
CA GLU A 83 2.40 -4.48 12.65
C GLU A 83 2.88 -3.10 12.20
N ALA A 84 1.97 -2.15 11.91
CA ALA A 84 2.23 -0.77 11.50
C ALA A 84 2.58 0.19 12.66
N ASP A 85 2.40 -0.22 13.92
CA ASP A 85 2.85 0.50 15.12
C ASP A 85 4.23 0.03 15.61
N ARG A 86 4.87 -0.88 14.87
CA ARG A 86 6.25 -1.29 15.14
C ARG A 86 7.23 -0.15 14.85
N SER A 87 8.18 0.03 15.77
CA SER A 87 9.20 1.08 15.70
C SER A 87 10.01 1.06 14.40
N GLU A 88 10.20 -0.12 13.82
CA GLU A 88 10.90 -0.42 12.58
C GLU A 88 10.22 0.22 11.37
N LEU A 89 8.90 0.45 11.42
CA LEU A 89 8.13 1.08 10.34
C LEU A 89 7.95 2.59 10.52
N SER A 90 8.40 3.17 11.65
CA SER A 90 8.20 4.58 11.96
C SER A 90 8.70 5.53 10.87
N GLY A 91 9.88 5.24 10.29
CA GLY A 91 10.44 6.02 9.18
C GLY A 91 9.59 5.95 7.90
N ALA A 92 9.07 4.77 7.57
CA ALA A 92 8.19 4.60 6.40
C ALA A 92 6.82 5.25 6.63
N ARG A 93 6.27 5.17 7.85
CA ARG A 93 5.03 5.86 8.23
C ARG A 93 5.17 7.37 8.12
N ALA A 94 6.29 7.94 8.59
CA ALA A 94 6.58 9.36 8.46
C ALA A 94 6.66 9.80 6.99
N ALA A 95 7.33 9.02 6.13
CA ALA A 95 7.40 9.30 4.70
C ALA A 95 6.02 9.30 4.03
N TRP A 96 5.16 8.33 4.36
CA TRP A 96 3.77 8.33 3.90
C TRP A 96 2.99 9.55 4.42
N ALA A 97 3.20 9.96 5.67
CA ALA A 97 2.49 11.11 6.25
C ALA A 97 2.90 12.42 5.56
N ASP A 98 4.18 12.58 5.22
CA ASP A 98 4.68 13.72 4.46
C ASP A 98 4.09 13.76 3.04
N LEU A 99 4.00 12.61 2.36
CA LEU A 99 3.31 12.50 1.08
C LEU A 99 1.84 12.92 1.19
N TRP A 100 1.13 12.48 2.22
CA TRP A 100 -0.27 12.86 2.46
C TRP A 100 -0.44 14.36 2.71
N ARG A 101 0.42 14.97 3.54
CA ARG A 101 0.40 16.43 3.76
C ARG A 101 0.67 17.21 2.48
N GLY A 102 1.61 16.73 1.67
CA GLY A 102 1.91 17.29 0.35
C GLY A 102 0.70 17.23 -0.59
N LEU A 103 0.02 16.08 -0.64
CA LEU A 103 -1.20 15.88 -1.41
C LEU A 103 -2.35 16.77 -0.93
N SER A 104 -2.53 16.93 0.39
CA SER A 104 -3.56 17.81 0.97
C SER A 104 -3.32 19.27 0.62
N THR A 105 -2.09 19.74 0.80
CA THR A 105 -1.69 21.11 0.45
C THR A 105 -1.98 21.40 -1.03
N ARG A 106 -1.67 20.43 -1.92
CA ARG A 106 -1.97 20.53 -3.35
C ARG A 106 -3.48 20.54 -3.62
N ALA A 107 -4.28 19.80 -2.86
CA ALA A 107 -5.73 19.72 -3.00
C ALA A 107 -6.46 21.02 -2.60
N GLU A 108 -5.89 21.77 -1.65
CA GLU A 108 -6.40 23.08 -1.21
C GLU A 108 -6.07 24.22 -2.20
N GLY A 109 -5.11 24.01 -3.09
CA GLY A 109 -4.74 24.95 -4.13
C GLY A 109 -5.78 25.06 -5.27
N PRO A 110 -5.55 25.96 -6.25
CA PRO A 110 -6.38 26.05 -7.44
C PRO A 110 -6.47 24.69 -8.14
N ALA A 111 -7.67 24.29 -8.55
CA ALA A 111 -7.92 23.04 -9.26
C ALA A 111 -7.35 23.07 -10.69
N ALA A 112 -6.02 23.09 -10.81
CA ALA A 112 -5.29 22.89 -12.05
C ALA A 112 -5.00 21.40 -12.24
N ALA A 113 -5.04 20.94 -13.50
CA ALA A 113 -4.53 19.62 -13.81
C ALA A 113 -3.01 19.61 -13.59
N LEU A 114 -2.50 18.57 -12.94
CA LEU A 114 -1.05 18.37 -12.82
C LEU A 114 -0.44 18.26 -14.21
N THR A 115 0.68 18.95 -14.42
CA THR A 115 1.55 18.75 -15.59
C THR A 115 2.09 17.32 -15.61
N GLU A 116 2.62 16.90 -16.76
CA GLU A 116 3.24 15.57 -16.86
C GLU A 116 4.40 15.39 -15.89
N ARG A 117 5.23 16.42 -15.76
CA ARG A 117 6.35 16.43 -14.81
C ARG A 117 5.88 16.29 -13.36
N GLU A 118 4.86 17.04 -12.95
CA GLU A 118 4.34 16.94 -11.57
C GLU A 118 3.72 15.57 -11.29
N ARG A 119 3.11 14.93 -12.30
CA ARG A 119 2.62 13.55 -12.15
C ARG A 119 3.76 12.55 -12.00
N ASP A 120 4.83 12.71 -12.76
CA ASP A 120 6.02 11.86 -12.70
C ASP A 120 6.73 12.00 -11.35
N GLU A 121 6.92 13.24 -10.87
CA GLU A 121 7.48 13.53 -9.56
C GLU A 121 6.63 12.91 -8.44
N LEU A 122 5.30 13.05 -8.50
CA LEU A 122 4.39 12.41 -7.53
C LEU A 122 4.44 10.88 -7.59
N GLN A 123 4.52 10.30 -8.79
CA GLN A 123 4.67 8.86 -8.98
C GLN A 123 5.97 8.36 -8.31
N GLY A 124 7.06 9.12 -8.44
CA GLY A 124 8.33 8.85 -7.75
C GLY A 124 8.22 8.92 -6.22
N GLU A 125 7.51 9.92 -5.68
CA GLU A 125 7.25 10.02 -4.23
C GLU A 125 6.47 8.80 -3.71
N VAL A 126 5.44 8.36 -4.44
CA VAL A 126 4.65 7.16 -4.11
C VAL A 126 5.52 5.91 -4.16
N TRP A 127 6.31 5.74 -5.22
CA TRP A 127 7.19 4.57 -5.37
C TRP A 127 8.21 4.48 -4.25
N LYS A 128 8.82 5.62 -3.87
CA LYS A 128 9.76 5.68 -2.74
C LYS A 128 9.13 5.20 -1.44
N CYS A 129 7.92 5.66 -1.12
CA CYS A 129 7.22 5.22 0.10
C CYS A 129 6.86 3.73 0.02
N HIS A 130 6.42 3.26 -1.15
CA HIS A 130 6.05 1.88 -1.37
C HIS A 130 7.24 0.91 -1.23
N THR A 131 8.36 1.16 -1.92
CA THR A 131 9.52 0.27 -1.89
C THR A 131 10.18 0.24 -0.52
N GLN A 132 10.26 1.37 0.18
CA GLN A 132 10.73 1.40 1.57
C GLN A 132 9.84 0.55 2.49
N THR A 133 8.51 0.61 2.31
CA THR A 133 7.58 -0.22 3.09
C THR A 133 7.76 -1.71 2.77
N LEU A 134 7.93 -2.03 1.48
CA LEU A 134 8.11 -3.40 0.98
C LEU A 134 9.40 -4.04 1.53
N GLU A 135 10.51 -3.32 1.52
CA GLU A 135 11.80 -3.78 2.04
C GLU A 135 11.73 -4.11 3.53
N LEU A 136 11.10 -3.22 4.32
CA LEU A 136 10.89 -3.42 5.75
C LEU A 136 9.96 -4.61 6.01
N ALA A 137 8.85 -4.73 5.26
CA ALA A 137 7.93 -5.86 5.38
C ALA A 137 8.62 -7.20 5.06
N CYS A 138 9.44 -7.26 4.00
CA CYS A 138 10.24 -8.44 3.67
C CYS A 138 11.14 -8.86 4.84
N SER A 139 11.75 -7.89 5.51
CA SER A 139 12.61 -8.14 6.68
C SER A 139 11.79 -8.61 7.90
N LEU A 140 10.66 -7.97 8.18
CA LEU A 140 9.78 -8.28 9.31
C LEU A 140 9.15 -9.66 9.20
N TYR A 141 8.88 -10.15 7.99
CA TYR A 141 8.19 -11.41 7.74
C TYR A 141 9.08 -12.50 7.14
N ALA A 142 10.40 -12.37 7.26
CA ALA A 142 11.34 -13.37 6.76
C ALA A 142 11.03 -14.78 7.32
N ALA A 143 10.72 -14.90 8.61
CA ALA A 143 10.35 -16.18 9.23
C ALA A 143 9.01 -16.75 8.71
N GLN A 144 8.03 -15.91 8.39
CA GLN A 144 6.77 -16.38 7.79
C GLN A 144 6.97 -16.89 6.36
N LEU A 145 7.93 -16.32 5.62
CA LEU A 145 8.28 -16.80 4.29
C LEU A 145 8.82 -18.24 4.34
N GLU A 146 9.54 -18.62 5.40
CA GLU A 146 10.05 -19.99 5.56
C GLU A 146 8.94 -21.03 5.73
N LEU A 147 7.72 -20.61 6.09
CA LEU A 147 6.57 -21.50 6.27
C LEU A 147 5.90 -21.92 4.95
N VAL A 148 6.20 -21.23 3.84
CA VAL A 148 5.61 -21.57 2.53
C VAL A 148 6.55 -22.46 1.70
N SER A 149 6.04 -23.07 0.63
CA SER A 149 6.82 -23.98 -0.21
C SER A 149 8.02 -23.26 -0.86
N SER A 150 9.11 -23.99 -1.16
CA SER A 150 10.29 -23.39 -1.80
C SER A 150 10.01 -22.77 -3.18
N GLN A 151 8.95 -23.19 -3.87
CA GLN A 151 8.50 -22.54 -5.10
C GLN A 151 7.88 -21.18 -4.78
N GLU A 152 7.02 -21.12 -3.76
CA GLU A 152 6.35 -19.90 -3.33
C GLU A 152 7.32 -18.90 -2.71
N GLN A 153 8.33 -19.36 -1.95
CA GLN A 153 9.40 -18.52 -1.43
C GLN A 153 10.13 -17.78 -2.57
N ARG A 154 10.53 -18.52 -3.60
CA ARG A 154 11.21 -17.96 -4.78
C ARG A 154 10.31 -16.98 -5.53
N PHE A 155 9.02 -17.30 -5.66
CA PHE A 155 8.07 -16.39 -6.27
C PHE A 155 7.91 -15.11 -5.45
N GLY A 156 7.72 -15.20 -4.13
CA GLY A 156 7.56 -14.05 -3.24
C GLY A 156 8.77 -13.12 -3.24
N SER A 157 9.98 -13.67 -3.08
CA SER A 157 11.22 -12.88 -3.19
C SER A 157 11.44 -12.30 -4.58
N GLY A 158 11.09 -13.06 -5.63
CA GLY A 158 11.16 -12.59 -7.01
C GLY A 158 10.20 -11.44 -7.29
N TRP A 159 8.98 -11.53 -6.77
CA TRP A 159 7.97 -10.47 -6.84
C TRP A 159 8.44 -9.20 -6.14
N ALA A 160 8.98 -9.29 -4.91
CA ALA A 160 9.47 -8.12 -4.19
C ALA A 160 10.58 -7.37 -4.96
N ARG A 161 11.56 -8.12 -5.49
CA ARG A 161 12.64 -7.56 -6.32
C ARG A 161 12.15 -7.00 -7.65
N PHE A 162 11.14 -7.63 -8.25
CA PHE A 162 10.55 -7.13 -9.49
C PHE A 162 9.87 -5.78 -9.25
N VAL A 163 9.19 -5.60 -8.13
CA VAL A 163 8.59 -4.31 -7.74
C VAL A 163 9.65 -3.23 -7.57
N GLU A 164 10.78 -3.52 -6.93
CA GLU A 164 11.92 -2.59 -6.84
C GLU A 164 12.43 -2.20 -8.24
N GLY A 165 12.52 -3.16 -9.17
CA GLY A 165 12.92 -2.89 -10.55
C GLY A 165 11.91 -2.07 -11.37
N LEU A 166 10.61 -2.16 -11.06
CA LEU A 166 9.58 -1.30 -11.68
C LEU A 166 9.58 0.13 -11.14
N ALA A 167 10.08 0.32 -9.91
CA ALA A 167 10.11 1.60 -9.22
C ALA A 167 11.37 2.44 -9.55
N ALA A 168 12.37 1.83 -10.20
CA ALA A 168 13.66 2.43 -10.55
C ALA A 168 13.61 3.18 -11.89
#